data_AF-A0A2U8WQA1-F1
#
_entry.id   AF-A0A2U8WQA1-F1
#
_cell.length_a   1.000
_cell.length_b   1.000
_cell.length_c   1.000
_cell.angle_alpha   90.00
_cell.angle_beta   90.00
_cell.angle_gamma   90.00
#
_symmetry.space_group_name_H-M   'P 1'
#
loop_
_entity.id
_entity.type
_entity.pdbx_description
1 polymer ?
#
loop_
_entity_poly.entity_id
_entity_poly.type
_entity_poly.pdbx_seq_one_letter_code
_entity_poly.pdbx_strand_id
1 'polypeptide(L)'
;MPEIVARSTSANGGGLPLAEDLMTGAEAIAEFIFGDASEANRRRVYHAADKLGLPSFKLGGTLCARRSTILAWIERQENAA
;
A
#
# COMPACT_ATOMS: atom_id res chain seq x y z
N MET A 1 14.15 27.22 22.66
CA MET A 1 12.88 26.55 22.29
C MET A 1 13.20 25.07 22.14
N PRO A 2 12.72 24.18 23.00
CA PRO A 2 13.00 22.76 22.83
C PRO A 2 12.08 22.20 21.72
N GLU A 3 12.69 21.67 20.66
CA GLU A 3 11.96 20.89 19.65
C GLU A 3 11.42 19.63 20.30
N ILE A 4 10.09 19.48 20.26
CA ILE A 4 9.40 18.29 20.72
C ILE A 4 9.80 17.16 19.77
N VAL A 5 10.74 16.32 20.20
CA VAL A 5 11.04 15.03 19.56
C VAL A 5 9.80 14.17 19.76
N ALA A 6 8.88 14.24 18.80
CA ALA A 6 7.77 13.31 18.72
C ALA A 6 8.38 11.91 18.61
N ARG A 7 8.25 11.13 19.69
CA ARG A 7 8.59 9.71 19.72
C ARG A 7 8.02 9.04 18.45
N SER A 8 8.88 8.67 17.52
CA SER A 8 8.50 7.98 16.29
C SER A 8 8.27 6.50 16.58
N THR A 9 7.30 6.18 17.44
CA THR A 9 6.74 4.83 17.46
C THR A 9 5.85 4.72 16.22
N SER A 10 6.48 4.52 15.06
CA SER A 10 5.78 4.27 13.81
C SER A 10 4.94 3.00 14.00
N ALA A 11 3.63 3.08 13.75
CA ALA A 11 2.76 1.91 13.63
C ALA A 11 3.13 1.05 12.40
N ASN A 12 4.15 1.44 11.64
CA ASN A 12 4.70 0.73 10.52
C ASN A 12 5.99 0.08 11.01
N GLY A 13 5.98 -1.25 11.19
CA GLY A 13 7.15 -2.02 11.63
C GLY A 13 8.40 -1.91 10.74
N GLY A 14 8.35 -1.12 9.66
CA GLY A 14 9.45 -0.85 8.72
C GLY A 14 10.05 0.56 8.79
N GLY A 15 9.74 1.38 9.80
CA GLY A 15 10.44 2.66 10.04
C GLY A 15 10.09 3.85 9.14
N LEU A 16 9.31 3.65 8.06
CA LEU A 16 8.84 4.75 7.20
C LEU A 16 7.67 5.52 7.85
N PRO A 17 7.59 6.85 7.65
CA PRO A 17 6.40 7.64 7.96
C PRO A 17 5.16 7.09 7.25
N LEU A 18 3.99 7.16 7.90
CA LEU A 18 2.73 6.67 7.31
C LEU A 18 2.41 7.34 5.96
N ALA A 19 2.75 8.61 5.81
CA ALA A 19 2.53 9.34 4.56
C ALA A 19 3.32 8.77 3.38
N GLU A 20 4.53 8.25 3.62
CA GLU A 20 5.37 7.65 2.57
C GLU A 20 4.97 6.19 2.27
N ASP A 21 4.46 5.50 3.29
CA ASP A 21 3.98 4.12 3.17
C ASP A 21 2.58 4.03 2.54
N LEU A 22 1.80 5.12 2.53
CA LEU A 22 0.44 5.14 2.01
C LEU A 22 0.42 5.43 0.50
N MET A 23 -0.23 4.54 -0.25
CA MET A 23 -0.57 4.74 -1.66
C MET A 23 -2.06 5.06 -1.79
N THR A 24 -2.35 6.10 -2.57
CA THR A 24 -3.72 6.60 -2.77
C THR A 24 -4.10 6.46 -4.24
N GLY A 25 -5.20 5.78 -4.50
CA GLY A 25 -5.71 5.48 -5.84
C GLY A 25 -5.09 4.23 -6.46
N ALA A 26 -5.80 3.63 -7.42
CA ALA A 26 -5.31 2.48 -8.17
C ALA A 26 -4.08 2.81 -9.03
N GLU A 27 -3.88 4.09 -9.38
CA GLU A 27 -2.72 4.55 -10.13
C GLU A 27 -1.41 4.36 -9.34
N ALA A 28 -1.34 4.89 -8.11
CA ALA A 28 -0.16 4.75 -7.26
C ALA A 28 0.14 3.28 -6.91
N ILE A 29 -0.91 2.48 -6.72
CA ILE A 29 -0.76 1.04 -6.44
C ILE A 29 -0.27 0.30 -7.69
N ALA A 30 -0.78 0.64 -8.88
CA ALA A 30 -0.35 0.03 -10.14
C ALA A 30 1.10 0.37 -10.45
N GLU A 31 1.49 1.63 -10.30
CA GLU A 31 2.88 2.07 -10.46
C GLU A 31 3.82 1.31 -9.52
N PHE A 32 3.40 1.10 -8.27
CA PHE A 32 4.20 0.36 -7.30
C PHE A 32 4.35 -1.13 -7.62
N ILE A 33 3.28 -1.80 -8.06
CA ILE A 33 3.30 -3.25 -8.31
C ILE A 33 3.89 -3.59 -9.69
N PHE A 34 3.54 -2.80 -10.72
CA PHE A 34 3.84 -3.12 -12.11
C PHE A 34 4.92 -2.22 -12.73
N GLY A 35 5.28 -1.10 -12.09
CA GLY A 35 6.20 -0.10 -12.65
C GLY A 35 5.57 0.76 -13.74
N ASP A 36 4.26 0.63 -13.99
CA ASP A 36 3.50 1.49 -14.86
C ASP A 36 2.02 1.56 -14.43
N ALA A 37 1.44 2.74 -14.55
CA ALA A 37 0.04 2.99 -14.20
C ALA A 37 -0.93 2.90 -15.41
N SER A 38 -0.67 2.03 -16.38
CA SER A 38 -1.56 1.85 -17.53
C SER A 38 -2.99 1.46 -17.12
N GLU A 39 -3.97 1.78 -17.98
CA GLU A 39 -5.39 1.45 -17.75
C GLU A 39 -5.61 -0.03 -17.40
N ALA A 40 -4.88 -0.93 -18.06
CA ALA A 40 -4.96 -2.35 -17.80
C ALA A 40 -4.51 -2.70 -16.39
N ASN A 41 -3.39 -2.13 -15.92
CA ASN A 41 -2.86 -2.36 -14.58
C ASN A 41 -3.75 -1.76 -13.49
N ARG A 42 -4.31 -0.57 -13.70
CA ARG A 42 -5.28 0.01 -12.74
C ARG A 42 -6.53 -0.86 -12.60
N ARG A 43 -7.04 -1.44 -13.71
CA ARG A 43 -8.14 -2.41 -13.66
C ARG A 43 -7.76 -3.69 -12.92
N ARG A 44 -6.54 -4.19 -13.12
CA ARG A 44 -6.01 -5.34 -12.35
C ARG A 44 -5.97 -5.04 -10.86
N VAL A 45 -5.55 -3.85 -10.45
CA VAL A 45 -5.57 -3.43 -9.04
C VAL A 45 -6.99 -3.47 -8.47
N TYR A 46 -7.97 -2.86 -9.16
CA TYR A 46 -9.36 -2.91 -8.69
C TYR A 46 -9.91 -4.32 -8.62
N HIS A 47 -9.65 -5.14 -9.64
CA HIS A 47 -10.07 -6.54 -9.64
C HIS A 47 -9.42 -7.32 -8.49
N ALA A 48 -8.12 -7.12 -8.24
CA ALA A 48 -7.41 -7.79 -7.16
C ALA A 48 -7.92 -7.35 -5.77
N ALA A 49 -8.23 -6.07 -5.60
CA ALA A 49 -8.83 -5.54 -4.38
C ALA A 49 -10.22 -6.11 -4.11
N ASP A 50 -11.02 -6.35 -5.14
CA ASP A 50 -12.39 -6.85 -5.01
C ASP A 50 -12.47 -8.39 -4.95
N LYS A 51 -11.61 -9.10 -5.68
CA LYS A 51 -11.75 -10.55 -5.92
C LYS A 51 -10.59 -11.40 -5.44
N LEU A 52 -9.38 -10.85 -5.35
CA LEU A 52 -8.15 -11.63 -5.12
C LEU A 52 -7.50 -11.36 -3.76
N GLY A 53 -8.15 -10.56 -2.90
CA GLY A 53 -7.69 -10.33 -1.53
C GLY A 53 -6.49 -9.40 -1.40
N LEU A 54 -6.26 -8.51 -2.38
CA LEU A 54 -5.20 -7.49 -2.27
C LEU A 54 -5.45 -6.61 -1.04
N PRO A 55 -4.49 -6.48 -0.10
CA PRO A 55 -4.69 -5.75 1.15
C PRO A 55 -4.82 -4.26 0.88
N SER A 56 -6.07 -3.77 0.93
CA SER A 56 -6.44 -2.39 0.62
C SER A 56 -7.64 -1.95 1.46
N PHE A 57 -7.87 -0.64 1.53
CA PHE A 57 -8.98 -0.03 2.26
C PHE A 57 -9.50 1.21 1.52
N LYS A 58 -10.65 1.74 1.95
CA LYS A 58 -11.28 2.93 1.35
C LYS A 58 -11.14 4.14 2.28
N LEU A 59 -10.76 5.29 1.71
CA LEU A 59 -10.74 6.58 2.39
C LEU A 59 -11.47 7.62 1.52
N GLY A 60 -12.64 8.07 1.96
CA GLY A 60 -13.45 9.04 1.19
C GLY A 60 -13.88 8.53 -0.20
N GLY A 61 -13.99 7.22 -0.39
CA GLY A 61 -14.30 6.57 -1.69
C GLY A 61 -13.06 6.17 -2.51
N THR A 62 -11.90 6.74 -2.19
CA THR A 62 -10.63 6.42 -2.84
C THR A 62 -10.06 5.10 -2.31
N LEU A 63 -9.58 4.24 -3.23
CA LEU A 63 -8.87 3.01 -2.87
C LEU A 63 -7.47 3.36 -2.38
N CYS A 64 -7.11 2.92 -1.18
CA CYS A 64 -5.80 3.13 -0.61
C CYS A 64 -5.18 1.80 -0.19
N ALA A 65 -3.86 1.72 -0.20
CA ALA A 65 -3.13 0.58 0.30
C ALA A 65 -1.80 1.04 0.91
N ARG A 66 -1.21 0.20 1.76
CA ARG A 66 0.10 0.46 2.34
C ARG A 66 1.16 -0.37 1.63
N ARG A 67 2.28 0.24 1.24
CA ARG A 67 3.39 -0.44 0.54
C ARG A 67 3.90 -1.61 1.36
N SER A 68 4.20 -1.38 2.64
CA SER A 68 4.66 -2.40 3.58
C SER A 68 3.69 -3.57 3.73
N THR A 69 2.37 -3.30 3.71
CA THR A 69 1.35 -4.36 3.84
C THR A 69 1.26 -5.20 2.57
N ILE A 70 1.37 -4.58 1.39
CA ILE A 70 1.42 -5.32 0.11
C ILE A 70 2.67 -6.21 0.08
N LEU A 71 3.84 -5.68 0.44
CA LEU A 71 5.09 -6.47 0.47
C LEU A 71 5.00 -7.67 1.41
N ALA A 72 4.54 -7.46 2.65
CA ALA A 72 4.35 -8.55 3.62
C ALA A 72 3.25 -9.54 3.21
N TRP A 73 2.29 -9.10 2.39
CA TRP A 73 1.28 -9.99 1.82
C TRP A 73 1.86 -10.84 0.68
N ILE A 74 2.67 -10.26 -0.22
CA ILE A 74 3.37 -10.98 -1.29
C ILE A 74 4.28 -12.05 -0.70
N GLU A 75 5.12 -11.68 0.28
CA GLU A 75 6.03 -12.62 0.96
C GLU A 75 5.27 -13.81 1.57
N ARG A 76 4.07 -13.58 2.13
CA ARG A 76 3.22 -14.66 2.64
C ARG A 76 2.64 -15.54 1.54
N GLN A 77 2.31 -14.99 0.37
CA GLN A 77 1.87 -15.79 -0.78
C GLN A 77 3.00 -16.68 -1.30
N GLU A 78 4.20 -16.12 -1.42
CA GLU A 78 5.39 -16.82 -1.91
C GLU A 78 5.82 -17.96 -0.97
N ASN A 79 5.75 -17.75 0.35
CA ASN A 79 6.07 -18.79 1.33
C ASN A 79 5.01 -19.88 1.49
N ALA A 80 3.78 -19.64 1.00
CA ALA A 80 2.69 -20.61 1.06
C ALA A 80 2.63 -21.53 -0.18
N ALA A 81 3.43 -21.25 -1.21
CA ALA A 81 3.55 -22.02 -2.45
C ALA A 81 4.65 -23.09 -2.37
#